data_AF-A0A1F9YRZ0-F1
#
_entry.id   AF-A0A1F9YRZ0-F1
#
_cell.length_a   1.000
_cell.length_b   1.000
_cell.length_c   1.000
_cell.angle_alpha   90.00
_cell.angle_beta   90.00
_cell.angle_gamma   90.00
#
_symmetry.space_group_name_H-M   'P 1'
#
loop_
_entity.id
_entity.type
_entity.pdbx_description
1 polymer ?
#
loop_
_entity_poly.entity_id
_entity_poly.type
_entity_poly.pdbx_seq_one_letter_code
_entity_poly.pdbx_strand_id
1 'polypeptide(L)'
;MDGGIKKWFMLQVWRIQQVAQIITIALLASTTAGILYDYLDTWHTGIFKEAITGIPILLLAIALAIWTFAIIWDLRLKLWRDQMTVLVERNPYTKEKLSSKEVLMFGIMWLPMMEKLSKDDPKLAASAEVIRSWVRKTADEDPETMKHVQELFAHIGKDGMALLELGKK
;
A
#
# COMPACT_ATOMS: atom_id res chain seq x y z
N MET A 1 15.97 -23.49 24.03
CA MET A 1 16.70 -22.90 22.88
C MET A 1 16.13 -23.53 21.60
N ASP A 2 14.81 -23.50 21.43
CA ASP A 2 14.11 -24.39 20.50
C ASP A 2 13.55 -23.66 19.29
N GLY A 3 14.48 -23.11 18.50
CA GLY A 3 14.12 -22.35 17.32
C GLY A 3 15.02 -22.57 16.11
N GLY A 4 16.18 -23.26 16.23
CA GLY A 4 17.19 -23.28 15.17
C GLY A 4 16.67 -23.74 13.80
N ILE A 5 16.12 -24.95 13.74
CA ILE A 5 15.62 -25.56 12.49
C ILE A 5 14.36 -24.84 11.99
N LYS A 6 13.39 -24.55 12.88
CA LYS A 6 12.16 -23.85 12.52
C LYS A 6 12.45 -22.44 11.99
N LYS A 7 13.33 -21.69 12.64
CA LYS A 7 13.77 -20.36 12.22
C LYS A 7 14.52 -20.42 10.89
N TRP A 8 15.41 -21.40 10.71
CA TRP A 8 16.11 -21.60 9.45
C TRP A 8 15.16 -21.90 8.29
N PHE A 9 14.16 -22.77 8.51
CA PHE A 9 13.14 -23.07 7.50
C PHE A 9 12.32 -21.84 7.14
N MET A 10 11.85 -21.10 8.15
CA MET A 10 11.13 -19.83 7.94
C MET A 10 11.96 -18.81 7.18
N LEU A 11 13.27 -18.74 7.42
CA LEU A 11 14.17 -17.88 6.64
C LEU A 11 14.25 -18.30 5.17
N GLN A 12 14.26 -19.60 4.85
CA GLN A 12 14.25 -20.05 3.46
C GLN A 12 12.91 -19.75 2.78
N VAL A 13 11.78 -20.02 3.47
CA VAL A 13 10.45 -19.67 2.97
C VAL A 13 10.36 -18.17 2.67
N TRP A 14 10.84 -17.33 3.59
CA TRP A 14 10.86 -15.88 3.41
C TRP A 14 11.69 -15.47 2.19
N ARG A 15 12.88 -16.06 2.00
CA ARG A 15 13.73 -15.78 0.83
C ARG A 15 13.03 -16.14 -0.48
N ILE A 16 12.39 -17.31 -0.53
CA ILE A 16 11.62 -17.75 -1.71
C ILE A 16 10.47 -16.79 -1.99
N GLN A 17 9.74 -16.35 -0.95
CA GLN A 17 8.66 -15.38 -1.11
C GLN A 17 9.14 -14.07 -1.74
N GLN A 18 10.34 -13.57 -1.38
CA GLN A 18 10.89 -12.34 -1.98
C GLN A 18 11.14 -12.47 -3.48
N VAL A 19 11.48 -13.67 -3.97
CA VAL A 19 11.78 -13.92 -5.39
C VAL A 19 10.63 -14.61 -6.13
N ALA A 20 9.52 -14.94 -5.45
CA ALA A 20 8.44 -15.75 -5.97
C ALA A 20 7.87 -15.17 -7.28
N GLN A 21 7.64 -13.86 -7.33
CA GLN A 21 7.10 -13.22 -8.52
C GLN A 21 8.04 -13.30 -9.72
N ILE A 22 9.36 -13.16 -9.50
CA ILE A 22 10.37 -13.26 -10.55
C ILE A 22 10.40 -14.70 -11.08
N ILE A 23 10.40 -15.69 -10.18
CA ILE A 23 10.38 -17.11 -10.53
C ILE A 23 9.11 -17.44 -11.33
N THR A 24 7.94 -16.97 -10.87
CA THR A 24 6.65 -17.20 -11.56
C THR A 24 6.66 -16.62 -12.97
N ILE A 25 7.12 -15.37 -13.15
CA ILE A 25 7.21 -14.76 -14.48
C ILE A 25 8.17 -15.55 -15.38
N ALA A 26 9.35 -15.92 -14.87
CA ALA A 26 10.32 -16.70 -15.64
C ALA A 26 9.77 -18.06 -16.06
N LEU A 27 9.11 -18.78 -15.16
CA LEU A 27 8.49 -20.08 -15.44
C LEU A 27 7.35 -19.97 -16.44
N LEU A 28 6.47 -18.98 -16.29
CA LEU A 28 5.36 -18.75 -17.21
C LEU A 28 5.85 -18.35 -18.60
N ALA A 29 6.83 -17.45 -18.69
CA ALA A 29 7.43 -17.06 -19.95
C ALA A 29 8.11 -18.25 -20.65
N SER A 30 8.87 -19.06 -19.90
CA SER A 30 9.54 -20.26 -20.45
C SER A 30 8.54 -21.31 -20.91
N THR A 31 7.50 -21.57 -20.12
CA THR A 31 6.43 -22.52 -20.46
C THR A 31 5.67 -22.05 -21.69
N THR A 32 5.33 -20.77 -21.75
CA THR A 32 4.64 -20.18 -22.91
C THR A 32 5.50 -20.25 -24.16
N ALA A 33 6.80 -19.93 -24.06
CA ALA A 33 7.73 -20.03 -25.19
C ALA A 33 7.87 -21.48 -25.69
N GLY A 34 7.93 -22.47 -24.79
CA GLY A 34 7.95 -23.89 -25.14
C GLY A 34 6.67 -24.33 -25.85
N ILE A 35 5.50 -24.01 -25.28
CA ILE A 35 4.20 -24.34 -25.90
C ILE A 35 4.06 -23.69 -27.28
N LEU A 36 4.45 -22.42 -27.41
CA LEU A 36 4.42 -21.72 -28.69
C LEU A 36 5.39 -22.32 -29.71
N TYR A 37 6.58 -22.75 -29.27
CA TYR A 37 7.54 -23.41 -30.14
C TYR A 37 6.97 -24.71 -30.74
N ASP A 38 6.35 -25.55 -29.91
CA ASP A 38 5.72 -26.80 -30.34
C ASP A 38 4.50 -26.54 -31.23
N TYR A 39 3.72 -25.49 -30.96
CA TYR A 39 2.55 -25.14 -31.76
C TYR A 39 2.93 -24.53 -33.13
N LEU A 40 4.06 -23.84 -33.22
CA LEU A 40 4.56 -23.20 -34.43
C LEU A 40 5.48 -24.13 -35.25
N ASP A 41 5.15 -25.42 -35.31
CA ASP A 41 5.90 -26.46 -36.06
C ASP A 41 6.13 -26.09 -37.54
N THR A 42 5.20 -25.34 -38.14
CA THR A 42 5.33 -24.82 -39.50
C THR A 42 6.47 -23.79 -39.68
N TRP A 43 6.97 -23.20 -38.59
CA TRP A 43 7.96 -22.11 -38.60
C TRP A 43 9.37 -22.59 -38.23
N HIS A 44 9.59 -23.90 -38.07
CA HIS A 44 10.90 -24.51 -37.77
C HIS A 44 11.86 -24.46 -38.98
N THR A 45 12.15 -23.26 -39.47
CA THR A 45 13.07 -23.01 -40.58
C THR A 45 14.14 -22.01 -40.14
N GLY A 46 15.35 -22.17 -40.69
CA GLY A 46 16.50 -21.32 -40.34
C GLY A 46 16.84 -21.37 -38.84
N ILE A 47 16.94 -20.19 -38.21
CA ILE A 47 17.31 -20.03 -36.80
C ILE A 47 16.27 -20.54 -35.78
N PHE A 48 15.09 -20.95 -36.25
CA PHE A 48 14.02 -21.54 -35.42
C PHE A 48 13.96 -23.06 -35.51
N LYS A 49 14.88 -23.69 -36.25
CA LYS A 49 14.86 -25.14 -36.49
C LYS A 49 15.20 -25.96 -35.24
N GLU A 50 16.12 -25.46 -34.42
CA GLU A 50 16.56 -26.18 -33.23
C GLU A 50 15.94 -25.55 -31.99
N ALA A 51 15.37 -26.37 -31.10
CA ALA A 51 14.71 -25.89 -29.87
C ALA A 51 15.65 -25.03 -29.00
N ILE A 52 16.95 -25.36 -28.98
CA ILE A 52 17.97 -24.61 -28.22
C ILE A 52 18.17 -23.17 -28.71
N THR A 53 17.79 -22.87 -29.96
CA THR A 53 17.87 -21.52 -30.55
C THR A 53 16.49 -20.89 -30.67
N GLY A 54 15.48 -21.64 -31.11
CA GLY A 54 14.11 -21.16 -31.30
C GLY A 54 13.42 -20.73 -30.00
N ILE A 55 13.54 -21.52 -28.92
CA ILE A 55 12.88 -21.21 -27.64
C ILE A 55 13.45 -19.91 -27.02
N PRO A 56 14.78 -19.70 -26.92
CA PRO A 56 15.32 -18.43 -26.44
C PRO A 56 14.90 -17.22 -27.28
N ILE A 57 14.79 -17.35 -28.61
CA ILE A 57 14.34 -16.25 -29.47
C ILE A 57 12.87 -15.92 -29.19
N LEU A 58 12.01 -16.93 -29.06
CA LEU A 58 10.60 -16.73 -28.69
C LEU A 58 10.47 -16.09 -27.30
N LEU A 59 11.29 -16.51 -26.34
CA LEU A 59 11.32 -15.92 -25.00
C LEU A 59 11.72 -14.45 -25.05
N LEU A 60 12.73 -14.09 -25.85
CA LEU A 60 13.10 -12.70 -26.08
C LEU A 60 11.98 -11.90 -26.75
N ALA A 61 11.30 -12.47 -27.74
CA ALA A 61 10.18 -11.82 -28.42
C ALA A 61 9.00 -11.55 -27.46
N ILE A 62 8.65 -12.54 -26.63
CA ILE A 62 7.62 -12.39 -25.58
C ILE A 62 8.04 -11.31 -24.58
N ALA A 63 9.30 -11.33 -24.12
CA ALA A 63 9.81 -10.33 -23.20
C ALA A 63 9.75 -8.91 -23.79
N LEU A 64 10.13 -8.74 -25.05
CA LEU A 64 10.03 -7.47 -25.76
C LEU A 64 8.58 -7.00 -25.92
N ALA A 65 7.66 -7.91 -26.23
CA ALA A 65 6.23 -7.58 -26.34
C ALA A 65 5.65 -7.12 -24.99
N ILE A 66 5.93 -7.85 -23.90
CA ILE A 66 5.53 -7.47 -22.54
C ILE A 66 6.15 -6.12 -22.15
N TRP A 67 7.44 -5.93 -22.43
CA TRP A 67 8.13 -4.68 -22.09
C TRP A 67 7.57 -3.48 -22.87
N THR A 68 7.31 -3.64 -24.17
CA THR A 68 6.69 -2.61 -24.99
C THR A 68 5.28 -2.29 -24.48
N PHE A 69 4.48 -3.31 -24.16
CA PHE A 69 3.16 -3.12 -23.58
C PHE A 69 3.25 -2.38 -22.23
N ALA A 70 4.21 -2.72 -21.37
CA ALA A 70 4.43 -2.05 -20.10
C ALA A 70 4.76 -0.56 -20.27
N ILE A 71 5.60 -0.20 -21.24
CA ILE A 71 5.91 1.19 -21.57
C ILE A 71 4.67 1.92 -22.07
N ILE A 72 3.88 1.30 -22.94
CA ILE A 72 2.62 1.90 -23.44
C ILE A 72 1.63 2.07 -22.28
N TRP A 73 1.49 1.06 -21.44
CA TRP A 73 0.63 1.09 -20.25
C TRP A 73 1.00 2.24 -19.32
N ASP A 74 2.28 2.42 -19.03
CA ASP A 74 2.75 3.48 -18.13
C ASP A 74 2.69 4.87 -18.77
N LEU A 75 3.29 5.05 -19.96
CA LEU A 75 3.50 6.38 -20.54
C LEU A 75 2.30 6.90 -21.32
N ARG A 76 1.53 6.03 -21.98
CA ARG A 76 0.39 6.43 -22.81
C ARG A 76 -0.93 6.28 -22.06
N LEU A 77 -1.21 5.07 -21.57
CA LEU A 77 -2.51 4.77 -20.97
C LEU A 77 -2.63 5.36 -19.56
N LYS A 78 -1.53 5.39 -18.79
CA LYS A 78 -1.47 5.98 -17.44
C LYS A 78 -2.59 5.48 -16.51
N LEU A 79 -3.10 4.27 -16.74
CA LEU A 79 -4.26 3.71 -16.02
C LEU A 79 -4.00 3.57 -14.52
N TRP A 80 -2.72 3.47 -14.13
CA TRP A 80 -2.33 3.50 -12.73
C TRP A 80 -2.75 4.80 -12.03
N ARG A 81 -2.86 5.92 -12.74
CA ARG A 81 -3.32 7.20 -12.17
C ARG A 81 -4.78 7.12 -11.77
N ASP A 82 -5.62 6.63 -12.67
CA ASP A 82 -7.05 6.48 -12.40
C ASP A 82 -7.29 5.43 -11.32
N GLN A 83 -6.50 4.35 -11.31
CA GLN A 83 -6.53 3.37 -10.23
C GLN A 83 -6.17 4.01 -8.88
N MET A 84 -5.17 4.90 -8.82
CA MET A 84 -4.83 5.64 -7.60
C MET A 84 -5.95 6.59 -7.18
N THR A 85 -6.60 7.27 -8.13
CA THR A 85 -7.78 8.09 -7.85
C THR A 85 -8.90 7.26 -7.25
N VAL A 86 -9.23 6.11 -7.85
CA VAL A 86 -10.24 5.18 -7.32
C VAL A 86 -9.87 4.68 -5.94
N LEU A 87 -8.58 4.36 -5.71
CA LEU A 87 -8.10 3.93 -4.40
C LEU A 87 -8.33 5.01 -3.34
N VAL A 88 -8.01 6.27 -3.67
CA VAL A 88 -8.26 7.43 -2.80
C VAL A 88 -9.76 7.65 -2.58
N GLU A 89 -10.56 7.59 -3.64
CA GLU A 89 -11.99 7.84 -3.57
C GLU A 89 -12.75 6.80 -2.74
N ARG A 90 -12.28 5.54 -2.79
CA ARG A 90 -12.82 4.42 -2.02
C ARG A 90 -12.20 4.29 -0.64
N ASN A 91 -11.08 4.95 -0.37
CA ASN A 91 -10.45 4.92 0.93
C ASN A 91 -11.27 5.79 1.91
N PRO A 92 -11.98 5.20 2.89
CA PRO A 92 -12.77 5.99 3.83
C PRO A 92 -11.89 6.93 4.65
N TYR A 93 -10.61 6.59 4.88
CA TYR A 93 -9.65 7.42 5.60
C TYR A 93 -9.15 8.63 4.81
N THR A 94 -9.55 8.80 3.56
CA THR A 94 -9.21 10.00 2.77
C THR A 94 -10.37 11.00 2.70
N LYS A 95 -11.58 10.60 3.10
CA LYS A 95 -12.78 11.45 3.01
C LYS A 95 -13.47 11.64 4.36
N GLU A 96 -13.74 10.56 5.07
CA GLU A 96 -14.71 10.58 6.18
C GLU A 96 -14.13 10.11 7.51
N LYS A 97 -13.17 9.18 7.49
CA LYS A 97 -12.53 8.64 8.69
C LYS A 97 -11.21 9.35 8.95
N LEU A 98 -10.93 9.65 10.21
CA LEU A 98 -9.62 10.13 10.63
C LEU A 98 -8.70 8.93 10.91
N SER A 99 -7.48 8.97 10.41
CA SER A 99 -6.41 8.06 10.83
C SER A 99 -5.87 8.44 12.22
N SER A 100 -5.19 7.52 12.91
CA SER A 100 -4.64 7.78 14.25
C SER A 100 -3.74 9.03 14.31
N LYS A 101 -2.95 9.28 13.25
CA LYS A 101 -2.12 10.50 13.15
C LYS A 101 -2.96 11.78 13.02
N GLU A 102 -4.10 11.73 12.34
CA GLU A 102 -4.98 12.89 12.17
C GLU A 102 -5.79 13.15 13.43
N VAL A 103 -6.18 12.10 14.16
CA VAL A 103 -6.78 12.23 15.50
C VAL A 103 -5.81 12.93 16.45
N LEU A 104 -4.53 12.55 16.45
CA LEU A 104 -3.49 13.25 17.22
C LEU A 104 -3.39 14.72 16.81
N MET A 105 -3.26 14.97 15.50
CA MET A 105 -3.08 16.32 14.97
C MET A 105 -4.27 17.22 15.29
N PHE A 106 -5.49 16.80 14.95
CA PHE A 106 -6.68 17.62 15.13
C PHE A 106 -7.18 17.64 16.57
N GLY A 107 -7.29 16.48 17.21
CA GLY A 107 -7.88 16.37 18.54
C GLY A 107 -6.97 16.90 19.66
N ILE A 108 -5.66 16.72 19.53
CA ILE A 108 -4.74 16.98 20.65
C ILE A 108 -3.92 18.25 20.43
N MET A 109 -3.56 18.57 19.19
CA MET A 109 -2.81 19.80 18.90
C MET A 109 -3.75 20.97 18.53
N TRP A 110 -4.60 20.79 17.52
CA TRP A 110 -5.38 21.92 16.98
C TRP A 110 -6.60 22.28 17.81
N LEU A 111 -7.39 21.31 18.26
CA LEU A 111 -8.64 21.58 18.97
C LEU A 111 -8.45 22.43 20.24
N PRO A 112 -7.49 22.13 21.14
CA PRO A 112 -7.26 22.97 22.32
C PRO A 112 -6.75 24.38 21.98
N MET A 113 -6.01 24.52 20.87
CA MET A 113 -5.54 25.81 20.39
C MET A 113 -6.71 26.64 19.87
N MET A 114 -7.57 26.05 19.04
CA MET A 114 -8.73 26.70 18.46
C MET A 114 -9.72 27.16 19.53
N GLU A 115 -9.97 26.35 20.56
CA GLU A 115 -10.85 26.68 21.68
C GLU A 115 -10.33 27.84 22.53
N LYS A 116 -9.01 27.95 22.68
CA LYS A 116 -8.40 29.10 23.38
C LYS A 116 -8.51 30.39 22.57
N LEU A 117 -8.38 30.29 21.24
CA LEU A 117 -8.40 31.42 20.32
C LEU A 117 -9.83 31.86 19.95
N SER A 118 -10.82 30.99 20.08
CA SER A 118 -12.20 31.26 19.64
C SER A 118 -13.02 32.12 20.59
N LYS A 119 -12.43 32.66 21.66
CA LYS A 119 -13.14 33.45 22.69
C LYS A 119 -13.91 34.64 22.11
N ASP A 120 -13.37 35.25 21.06
CA ASP A 120 -13.93 36.45 20.44
C ASP A 120 -14.32 36.25 18.96
N ASP A 121 -14.16 35.04 18.41
CA ASP A 121 -14.50 34.71 17.02
C ASP A 121 -15.51 33.55 16.92
N PRO A 122 -16.80 33.86 16.68
CA PRO A 122 -17.84 32.86 16.49
C PRO A 122 -17.57 31.86 15.34
N LYS A 123 -16.84 32.26 14.29
CA LYS A 123 -16.51 31.37 13.17
C LYS A 123 -15.45 30.34 13.58
N LEU A 124 -14.48 30.76 14.39
CA LEU A 124 -13.46 29.87 14.92
C LEU A 124 -14.06 28.89 15.93
N ALA A 125 -15.02 29.34 16.75
CA ALA A 125 -15.76 28.47 17.67
C ALA A 125 -16.55 27.39 16.92
N ALA A 126 -17.24 27.76 15.84
CA ALA A 126 -17.95 26.80 14.99
C ALA A 126 -17.00 25.79 14.34
N SER A 127 -15.82 26.24 13.90
CA SER A 127 -14.80 25.35 13.30
C SER A 127 -14.21 24.37 14.31
N ALA A 128 -14.00 24.81 15.56
CA ALA A 128 -13.55 23.95 16.64
C ALA A 128 -14.59 22.86 16.96
N GLU A 129 -15.89 23.21 16.97
CA GLU A 129 -16.96 22.24 17.21
C GLU A 129 -17.06 21.19 16.09
N VAL A 130 -16.87 21.59 14.83
CA VAL A 130 -16.82 20.63 13.70
C VAL A 130 -15.69 19.62 13.91
N ILE A 131 -14.48 20.07 14.23
CA ILE A 131 -13.35 19.18 14.48
C ILE A 131 -13.61 18.27 15.69
N ARG A 132 -14.15 18.82 16.78
CA ARG A 132 -14.51 18.05 17.98
C ARG A 132 -15.51 16.95 17.64
N SER A 133 -16.56 17.27 16.88
CA SER A 133 -17.58 16.31 16.47
C SER A 133 -17.01 15.20 15.59
N TRP A 134 -16.06 15.53 14.69
CA TRP A 134 -15.44 14.57 13.80
C TRP A 134 -14.48 13.61 14.52
N VAL A 135 -13.70 14.12 15.47
CA VAL A 135 -12.85 13.29 16.34
C VAL A 135 -13.70 12.36 17.20
N ARG A 136 -14.80 12.86 17.78
CA ARG A 136 -15.75 12.03 18.56
C ARG A 136 -16.37 10.94 17.71
N LYS A 137 -16.90 11.28 16.54
CA LYS A 137 -17.45 10.31 15.59
C LYS A 137 -16.43 9.22 15.24
N THR A 138 -15.17 9.59 15.00
CA THR A 138 -14.10 8.62 14.71
C THR A 138 -13.86 7.70 15.91
N ALA A 139 -13.82 8.24 17.13
CA ALA A 139 -13.62 7.44 18.34
C ALA A 139 -14.77 6.45 18.59
N ASP A 140 -16.00 6.83 18.25
CA ASP A 140 -17.19 5.99 18.41
C ASP A 140 -17.27 4.90 17.32
N GLU A 141 -16.94 5.23 16.07
CA GLU A 141 -17.04 4.32 14.92
C GLU A 141 -15.82 3.40 14.73
N ASP A 142 -14.63 3.79 15.21
CA ASP A 142 -13.38 3.05 15.04
C ASP A 142 -12.54 3.01 16.34
N PRO A 143 -12.89 2.11 17.28
CA PRO A 143 -12.15 1.97 18.54
C PRO A 143 -10.68 1.54 18.37
N GLU A 144 -10.34 0.83 17.30
CA GLU A 144 -8.95 0.41 17.00
C GLU A 144 -8.08 1.63 16.66
N THR A 145 -8.63 2.62 15.94
CA THR A 145 -7.94 3.89 15.71
C THR A 145 -7.54 4.57 17.02
N MET A 146 -8.42 4.53 18.04
CA MET A 146 -8.13 5.09 19.37
C MET A 146 -7.10 4.28 20.17
N LYS A 147 -7.12 2.96 20.03
CA LYS A 147 -6.11 2.09 20.63
C LYS A 147 -4.71 2.38 20.06
N HIS A 148 -4.60 2.55 18.74
CA HIS A 148 -3.33 2.96 18.12
C HIS A 148 -2.86 4.34 18.58
N VAL A 149 -3.79 5.29 18.81
CA VAL A 149 -3.45 6.59 19.42
C VAL A 149 -2.84 6.39 20.81
N GLN A 150 -3.43 5.53 21.64
CA GLN A 150 -2.91 5.21 22.97
C GLN A 150 -1.54 4.51 22.91
N GLU A 151 -1.34 3.58 21.98
CA GLU A 151 -0.07 2.91 21.75
C GLU A 151 1.02 3.88 21.29
N LEU A 152 0.69 4.83 20.40
CA LEU A 152 1.59 5.91 19.99
C LEU A 152 2.02 6.76 21.20
N PHE A 153 1.08 7.10 22.08
CA PHE A 153 1.41 7.83 23.31
C PHE A 153 2.25 7.00 24.30
N ALA A 154 1.95 5.72 24.45
CA ALA A 154 2.74 4.82 25.27
C ALA A 154 4.18 4.67 24.74
N HIS A 155 4.35 4.72 23.41
CA HIS A 155 5.66 4.69 22.75
C HIS A 155 6.45 5.99 22.92
N ILE A 156 5.78 7.15 22.88
CA ILE A 156 6.42 8.49 23.04
C ILE A 156 6.75 8.79 24.52
N GLY A 157 6.13 8.09 25.47
CA GLY A 157 6.40 8.22 26.91
C GLY A 157 5.46 9.21 27.64
N LYS A 158 5.51 9.20 28.98
CA LYS A 158 4.53 9.80 29.90
C LYS A 158 4.19 11.29 29.68
N ASP A 159 5.01 12.04 28.96
CA ASP A 159 4.75 13.46 28.68
C ASP A 159 3.63 13.68 27.66
N GLY A 160 3.34 12.69 26.81
CA GLY A 160 2.20 12.76 25.88
C GLY A 160 0.84 12.54 26.53
N MET A 161 0.78 11.83 27.67
CA MET A 161 -0.46 11.64 28.44
C MET A 161 -0.95 12.95 29.07
N ALA A 162 -0.05 13.87 29.40
CA ALA A 162 -0.41 15.22 29.88
C ALA A 162 -1.18 16.03 28.82
N LEU A 163 -1.00 15.74 27.52
CA LEU A 163 -1.74 16.38 26.44
C LEU A 163 -3.19 15.88 26.33
N LEU A 164 -3.48 14.67 26.80
CA LEU A 164 -4.85 14.12 26.83
C LEU A 164 -5.70 14.70 27.98
N GLU A 165 -5.08 15.16 29.07
CA GLU A 165 -5.80 15.81 30.17
C GLU A 165 -6.32 17.21 29.82
N LEU A 166 -5.78 17.84 28.76
CA LEU A 166 -6.27 19.12 28.24
C LEU A 166 -7.67 19.05 27.61
N GLY A 167 -8.16 17.84 27.27
CA GLY A 167 -9.50 17.64 26.70
C GLY A 167 -10.62 17.36 27.71
N LYS A 168 -10.33 17.36 29.02
CA LYS A 168 -11.28 17.02 30.10
C LYS A 168 -11.79 18.20 30.93
N LYS A 169 -11.74 19.44 30.43
CA LYS A 169 -12.39 20.60 31.05
C LYS A 169 -13.22 21.38 30.06
#